data_AF-H9FF83-F1
#
_entry.id   AF-H9FF83-F1
#
_cell.length_a   1.000
_cell.length_b   1.000
_cell.length_c   1.000
_cell.angle_alpha   90.00
_cell.angle_beta   90.00
_cell.angle_gamma   90.00
#
_symmetry.space_group_name_H-M   'P 1'
#
loop_
_entity.id
_entity.type
_entity.pdbx_description
1 polymer ?
#
loop_
_entity_poly.entity_id
_entity_poly.type
_entity_poly.pdbx_seq_one_letter_code
_entity_poly.pdbx_strand_id
1 'polypeptide(L)'
;DFGNLDSDGGFEGDHQLLCDIRHHGDVMDLQFFDQERIVTASSTGCVTVFLHHPNNQTLSVNQQWTTAHYHAGPGSPSYSSAPCTGVV
;
A
#
# COMPACT_ATOMS: atom_id res chain seq x y z
N ASP A 1 15.70 -0.44 -46.49
CA ASP A 1 16.93 -0.23 -45.72
C ASP A 1 16.56 0.67 -44.54
N PHE A 2 16.25 0.06 -43.40
CA PHE A 2 15.90 0.79 -42.18
C PHE A 2 16.89 0.35 -41.10
N GLY A 3 18.09 0.91 -41.20
CA GLY A 3 19.03 0.96 -40.09
C GLY A 3 19.21 2.42 -39.69
N ASN A 4 18.78 2.78 -38.50
CA ASN A 4 19.73 3.36 -37.58
C ASN A 4 19.39 2.94 -36.15
N LEU A 5 20.33 2.23 -35.55
CA LEU A 5 20.39 1.98 -34.12
C LEU A 5 20.94 3.25 -33.49
N ASP A 6 20.12 3.94 -32.70
CA ASP A 6 20.68 4.72 -31.60
C ASP A 6 20.69 3.81 -30.37
N SER A 7 21.87 3.18 -30.20
CA SER A 7 22.36 2.79 -28.89
C SER A 7 22.55 4.07 -28.08
N ASP A 8 21.93 4.18 -26.92
CA ASP A 8 22.66 4.71 -25.76
C ASP A 8 22.15 4.12 -24.44
N GLY A 9 23.11 3.76 -23.59
CA GLY A 9 22.91 3.02 -22.35
C GLY A 9 22.39 3.88 -21.21
N GLY A 10 21.11 4.25 -21.25
CA GLY A 10 20.41 4.82 -20.10
C GLY A 10 19.91 3.70 -19.17
N PHE A 11 20.50 3.53 -17.98
CA PHE A 11 19.71 3.04 -16.85
C PHE A 11 18.76 4.16 -16.40
N GLU A 12 17.80 4.52 -17.25
CA GLU A 12 16.76 5.53 -16.97
C GLU A 12 15.45 4.81 -16.69
N GLY A 13 15.41 4.06 -15.59
CA GLY A 13 14.25 3.28 -15.18
C GLY A 13 13.44 4.00 -14.12
N ASP A 14 12.79 5.11 -14.46
CA ASP A 14 11.82 5.71 -13.54
C ASP A 14 10.72 4.68 -13.23
N HIS A 15 10.40 4.52 -11.94
CA HIS A 15 9.34 3.62 -11.50
C HIS A 15 7.99 4.08 -12.07
N GLN A 16 7.43 3.32 -13.01
CA GLN A 16 6.11 3.62 -13.57
C GLN A 16 5.00 3.25 -12.57
N LEU A 17 4.09 4.18 -12.30
CA LEU A 17 2.86 3.90 -11.54
C LEU A 17 2.00 2.92 -12.34
N LEU A 18 1.78 1.73 -11.78
CA LEU A 18 0.88 0.73 -12.38
C LEU A 18 -0.59 1.05 -12.09
N CYS A 19 -0.91 1.36 -10.83
CA CYS A 19 -2.25 1.72 -10.38
C CYS A 19 -2.23 2.37 -8.98
N ASP A 20 -3.33 3.02 -8.63
CA ASP A 20 -3.55 3.60 -7.30
C ASP A 20 -5.00 3.36 -6.83
N ILE A 21 -5.22 3.56 -5.52
CA ILE A 21 -6.54 3.59 -4.91
C ILE A 21 -6.55 4.60 -3.77
N ARG A 22 -7.67 5.31 -3.59
CA ARG A 22 -7.83 6.22 -2.46
C ARG A 22 -7.89 5.44 -1.14
N HIS A 23 -7.03 5.79 -0.20
CA HIS A 23 -7.03 5.28 1.16
C HIS A 23 -7.67 6.29 2.12
N HIS A 24 -8.51 5.82 3.05
CA HIS A 24 -9.16 6.68 4.04
C HIS A 24 -8.32 6.74 5.32
N GLY A 25 -7.88 7.95 5.68
CA GLY A 25 -6.88 8.16 6.73
C GLY A 25 -5.45 7.96 6.22
N ASP A 26 -4.49 8.27 7.08
CA ASP A 26 -3.07 8.11 6.77
C ASP A 26 -2.71 6.62 6.81
N VAL A 27 -1.90 6.16 5.86
CA VAL A 27 -1.33 4.81 5.89
C VAL A 27 -0.25 4.80 6.97
N MET A 28 -0.51 4.12 8.07
CA MET A 28 0.41 4.02 9.21
C MET A 28 1.40 2.86 9.04
N ASP A 29 1.00 1.83 8.30
CA ASP A 29 1.81 0.64 8.03
C ASP A 29 1.31 -0.07 6.76
N LEU A 30 2.20 -0.79 6.07
CA LEU A 30 1.91 -1.49 4.82
C LEU A 30 2.79 -2.74 4.69
N GLN A 31 2.16 -3.87 4.36
CA GLN A 31 2.86 -5.12 4.06
C GLN A 31 2.22 -5.85 2.88
N PHE A 32 3.02 -6.62 2.16
CA PHE A 32 2.52 -7.61 1.22
C PHE A 32 2.06 -8.85 1.99
N PHE A 33 0.80 -9.25 1.81
CA PHE A 33 0.31 -10.51 2.33
C PHE A 33 0.74 -11.66 1.44
N ASP A 34 0.64 -11.45 0.13
CA ASP A 34 1.13 -12.33 -0.93
C ASP A 34 1.35 -11.51 -2.22
N GLN A 35 1.41 -12.19 -3.37
CA GLN A 35 1.70 -11.58 -4.66
C GLN A 35 0.61 -10.61 -5.16
N GLU A 36 -0.64 -10.78 -4.73
CA GLU A 36 -1.78 -10.01 -5.21
C GLU A 36 -2.44 -9.20 -4.09
N ARG A 37 -2.13 -9.48 -2.83
CA ARG A 37 -2.77 -8.84 -1.68
C ARG A 37 -1.80 -7.99 -0.87
N ILE A 38 -2.25 -6.78 -0.56
CA ILE A 38 -1.52 -5.78 0.24
C ILE A 38 -2.37 -5.47 1.46
N VAL A 39 -1.78 -5.51 2.66
CA VAL A 39 -2.43 -5.10 3.91
C VAL A 39 -1.97 -3.70 4.27
N THR A 40 -2.90 -2.82 4.60
CA THR A 40 -2.60 -1.51 5.19
C THR A 40 -3.27 -1.37 6.54
N ALA A 41 -2.62 -0.62 7.41
CA ALA A 41 -3.22 -0.09 8.62
C ALA A 41 -3.39 1.43 8.50
N SER A 42 -4.56 1.92 8.92
CA SER A 42 -4.95 3.32 8.82
C SER A 42 -4.91 4.03 10.16
N SER A 43 -4.58 5.32 10.16
CA SER A 43 -4.69 6.19 11.34
C SER A 43 -6.11 6.27 11.91
N THR A 44 -7.12 5.82 11.16
CA THR A 44 -8.51 5.69 11.64
C THR A 44 -8.77 4.42 12.46
N GLY A 45 -7.78 3.55 12.63
CA GLY A 45 -7.93 2.23 13.28
C GLY A 45 -8.44 1.13 12.35
N CYS A 46 -8.56 1.42 11.05
CA CYS A 46 -8.97 0.45 10.03
C CYS A 46 -7.78 -0.42 9.59
N VAL A 47 -8.00 -1.72 9.40
CA VAL A 47 -7.08 -2.60 8.65
C VAL A 47 -7.77 -3.00 7.36
N THR A 48 -7.09 -2.82 6.23
CA THR A 48 -7.66 -3.10 4.90
C THR A 48 -6.74 -4.04 4.14
N VAL A 49 -7.31 -5.10 3.57
CA VAL A 49 -6.63 -5.93 2.57
C VAL A 49 -7.07 -5.45 1.20
N PHE A 50 -6.16 -4.92 0.43
CA PHE A 50 -6.34 -4.61 -0.98
C PHE A 50 -6.00 -5.81 -1.84
N LEU A 51 -6.75 -6.02 -2.91
CA LEU A 51 -6.45 -6.98 -3.98
C LEU A 51 -6.05 -6.22 -5.24
N HIS A 52 -4.87 -6.54 -5.75
CA HIS A 52 -4.35 -6.13 -7.05
C HIS A 52 -4.86 -7.09 -8.13
N HIS A 53 -5.36 -6.55 -9.24
CA HIS A 53 -5.81 -7.29 -10.41
C HIS A 53 -4.78 -7.14 -11.55
N PRO A 54 -3.82 -8.07 -11.72
CA PRO A 54 -2.70 -7.88 -12.65
C PRO A 54 -3.12 -7.68 -14.11
N ASN A 55 -4.22 -8.33 -14.52
CA ASN A 55 -4.74 -8.28 -15.89
C ASN A 55 -5.17 -6.88 -16.32
N ASN A 56 -5.69 -6.09 -15.37
CA ASN A 56 -6.29 -4.78 -15.64
C ASN A 56 -5.56 -3.65 -14.93
N GLN A 57 -4.50 -3.95 -14.17
CA GLN A 57 -3.73 -3.00 -13.36
C GLN A 57 -4.66 -2.13 -12.50
N THR A 58 -5.45 -2.76 -11.62
CA THR A 58 -6.32 -2.05 -10.68
C THR A 58 -6.19 -2.59 -9.27
N LEU A 59 -6.55 -1.75 -8.29
CA LEU A 59 -6.67 -2.13 -6.89
C LEU A 59 -8.15 -2.09 -6.48
N SER A 60 -8.51 -2.97 -5.54
CA SER A 60 -9.84 -3.03 -4.96
C SER A 60 -9.76 -3.40 -3.48
N VAL A 61 -10.76 -3.04 -2.70
CA VAL A 61 -10.88 -3.52 -1.31
C VAL A 61 -11.33 -4.97 -1.33
N ASN A 62 -10.48 -5.88 -0.84
CA ASN A 62 -10.80 -7.29 -0.68
C ASN A 62 -11.53 -7.54 0.64
N GLN A 63 -10.98 -7.02 1.75
CA GLN A 63 -11.54 -7.11 3.09
C GLN A 63 -11.18 -5.85 3.89
N GLN A 64 -12.04 -5.46 4.82
CA GLN A 64 -11.80 -4.31 5.69
C GLN A 64 -12.38 -4.55 7.08
N TRP A 65 -11.60 -4.21 8.10
CA TRP A 65 -12.02 -4.17 9.50
C TRP A 65 -11.91 -2.75 10.01
N THR A 66 -13.05 -2.11 10.30
CA THR A 66 -13.14 -0.66 10.58
C THR A 66 -12.65 -0.25 11.98
N THR A 67 -12.44 -1.20 12.89
CA THR A 67 -11.97 -0.92 14.26
C THR A 67 -11.10 -2.07 14.72
N ALA A 68 -10.12 -2.44 13.89
CA ALA A 68 -9.20 -3.53 14.19
C ALA A 68 -8.19 -3.16 15.28
N HIS A 69 -7.82 -1.89 15.37
CA HIS A 69 -6.93 -1.38 16.40
C HIS A 69 -7.33 0.04 16.80
N TYR A 70 -7.01 0.43 18.03
CA TYR A 70 -7.33 1.73 18.58
C TYR A 70 -6.07 2.59 18.64
N HIS A 71 -6.03 3.67 17.88
CA HIS A 71 -5.09 4.75 18.13
C HIS A 71 -5.78 5.74 19.07
N ALA A 72 -5.30 5.82 20.31
CA ALA A 72 -5.79 6.82 21.23
C ALA A 72 -5.40 8.21 20.68
N GLY A 73 -6.41 9.05 20.43
CA GLY A 73 -6.21 10.36 19.79
C GLY A 73 -5.34 11.33 20.60
N PRO A 74 -5.03 12.51 20.04
CA PRO A 74 -4.22 13.52 20.71
C PRO A 74 -4.83 13.90 22.06
N GLY A 75 -4.17 13.51 23.16
CA GLY A 75 -4.62 13.74 24.54
C GLY A 75 -4.66 12.51 25.44
N SER A 76 -4.44 11.29 24.92
CA SER A 76 -4.29 10.09 25.74
C SER A 76 -2.83 9.84 26.16
N PRO A 77 -2.55 9.41 27.41
CA PRO A 77 -1.19 9.18 27.91
C PRO A 77 -0.47 8.02 27.22
N SER A 78 -1.20 7.23 26.43
CA SER A 78 -0.71 6.09 25.65
C SER A 78 -0.63 6.46 24.16
N TYR A 79 0.29 7.36 23.81
CA TYR A 79 0.72 7.61 22.42
C TYR A 79 1.58 6.45 21.90
N SER A 80 1.16 5.20 22.14
CA SER A 80 1.88 4.04 21.65
C SER A 80 1.45 3.83 20.20
N SER A 81 2.32 4.27 19.28
CA SER A 81 2.31 3.85 17.89
C SER A 81 2.70 2.36 17.89
N ALA A 82 1.73 1.49 18.17
CA ALA A 82 1.93 0.06 17.97
C ALA A 82 1.95 -0.16 16.45
N PRO A 83 3.05 -0.67 15.86
CA PRO A 83 3.07 -1.05 14.46
C PRO A 83 2.03 -2.17 14.27
N CYS A 84 0.96 -1.86 13.56
CA CYS A 84 -0.25 -2.69 13.50
C CYS A 84 -0.12 -3.88 12.54
N THR A 85 1.04 -4.10 11.92
CA THR A 85 1.33 -5.29 11.09
C THR A 85 2.48 -6.17 11.61
N GLY A 86 3.01 -5.91 12.81
CA GLY A 86 4.02 -6.78 13.41
C GLY A 86 3.45 -8.16 13.76
N VAL A 87 3.83 -9.20 13.00
CA VAL A 87 3.65 -10.60 13.41
C VAL A 87 4.74 -10.91 14.44
N VAL A 88 4.36 -11.31 15.66
CA VAL A 88 5.28 -11.86 16.69
C VAL A 88 5.39 -13.36 16.52
#